data_AF-A0A368F0T4-F1
#
_entry.id   AF-A0A368F0T4-F1
#
_cell.length_a   1.000
_cell.length_b   1.000
_cell.length_c   1.000
_cell.angle_alpha   90.00
_cell.angle_beta   90.00
_cell.angle_gamma   90.00
#
_symmetry.space_group_name_H-M   'P 1'
#
loop_
_entity.id
_entity.type
_entity.pdbx_description
1 polymer ?
#
loop_
_entity_poly.entity_id
_entity_poly.type
_entity_poly.pdbx_seq_one_letter_code
_entity_poly.pdbx_strand_id
1 'polypeptide(L)'
;MILTMFVTSDHGIQLQDLARKSSASDALIGVHVPHLYFTKKMEFDEEEVRGEKSIGRFLIARSLREFSGVENCDEATRKGMMDFCYYLSIGQMDEAFKAIRFIKSESVWEHMASMSVKTRRLDVAAVCLGNMKNIRGARALRKAQEAGESEAIQCAVLAVELGML
;
A
#
# COMPACT_ATOMS: atom_id res chain seq x y z
N MET A 1 -3.18 -6.10 -17.34
CA MET A 1 -3.15 -6.40 -15.89
C MET A 1 -1.69 -6.40 -15.46
N ILE A 2 -1.40 -6.01 -14.21
CA ILE A 2 -0.06 -6.03 -13.61
C ILE A 2 -0.14 -6.90 -12.37
N LEU A 3 0.79 -7.84 -12.26
CA LEU A 3 0.95 -8.73 -11.12
C LEU A 3 2.31 -8.44 -10.49
N THR A 4 2.34 -8.14 -9.19
CA THR A 4 3.59 -8.04 -8.43
C THR A 4 3.66 -9.17 -7.43
N MET A 5 4.87 -9.71 -7.24
CA MET A 5 5.10 -10.87 -6.39
C MET A 5 6.46 -10.76 -5.69
N PHE A 6 6.53 -11.30 -4.48
CA PHE A 6 7.79 -11.59 -3.82
C PHE A 6 8.26 -12.99 -4.22
N VAL A 7 9.55 -13.12 -4.50
CA VAL A 7 10.17 -14.41 -4.86
C VAL A 7 11.37 -14.64 -3.96
N THR A 8 11.29 -15.67 -3.11
CA THR A 8 12.36 -16.05 -2.19
C THR A 8 12.64 -17.55 -2.26
N SER A 9 13.85 -17.97 -1.87
CA SER A 9 14.22 -19.40 -1.81
C SER A 9 13.35 -20.20 -0.83
N ASP A 10 12.99 -19.56 0.29
CA ASP A 10 12.43 -20.25 1.44
C ASP A 10 10.90 -20.32 1.37
N HIS A 11 10.25 -19.34 0.73
CA HIS A 11 8.79 -19.21 0.68
C HIS A 11 8.22 -19.21 -0.74
N GLY A 12 9.07 -19.41 -1.76
CA GLY A 12 8.66 -19.47 -3.15
C GLY A 12 8.10 -18.14 -3.66
N ILE A 13 6.97 -18.22 -4.37
CA ILE A 13 6.29 -17.06 -4.97
C ILE A 13 5.12 -16.66 -4.09
N GLN A 14 5.11 -15.40 -3.65
CA GLN A 14 4.04 -14.83 -2.85
C GLN A 14 3.41 -13.65 -3.58
N LEU A 15 2.08 -13.65 -3.69
CA LEU A 15 1.35 -12.57 -4.33
C LEU A 15 1.42 -11.30 -3.48
N GLN A 16 1.89 -10.20 -4.07
CA GLN A 16 1.89 -8.89 -3.44
C GLN A 16 0.65 -8.09 -3.86
N ASP A 17 0.50 -7.82 -5.16
CA ASP A 17 -0.62 -7.03 -5.68
C ASP A 17 -1.08 -7.49 -7.06
N LEU A 18 -2.36 -7.23 -7.33
CA LEU A 18 -3.01 -7.37 -8.62
C LEU A 18 -3.66 -6.04 -9.00
N ALA A 19 -3.13 -5.39 -10.04
CA ALA A 19 -3.59 -4.07 -10.46
C ALA A 19 -3.93 -4.02 -11.96
N ARG A 20 -4.86 -3.12 -12.32
CA ARG A 20 -5.11 -2.81 -13.73
C ARG A 20 -3.98 -1.92 -14.26
N LYS A 21 -3.44 -2.29 -15.43
CA LYS A 21 -2.52 -1.44 -16.19
C LYS A 21 -3.31 -0.24 -16.72
N SER A 22 -2.75 0.96 -16.63
CA SER A 22 -3.33 2.16 -17.23
C SER A 22 -3.44 2.02 -18.75
N SER A 23 -4.44 2.68 -19.33
CA SER A 23 -4.67 2.71 -20.78
C SER A 23 -3.49 3.35 -21.52
N ALA A 24 -2.86 4.36 -20.89
CA ALA A 24 -1.70 5.09 -21.39
C ALA A 24 -0.38 4.29 -21.32
N SER A 25 -0.30 3.27 -20.47
CA SER A 25 0.91 2.43 -20.36
C SER A 25 0.94 1.32 -21.42
N ASP A 26 2.11 1.08 -22.00
CA ASP A 26 2.33 0.02 -22.99
C ASP A 26 3.19 -1.14 -22.46
N ALA A 27 4.51 -1.12 -22.65
CA ALA A 27 5.41 -2.17 -22.21
C ALA A 27 6.00 -1.85 -20.82
N LEU A 28 6.15 -2.86 -19.96
CA LEU A 28 6.90 -2.75 -18.70
C LEU A 28 8.40 -2.78 -19.02
N ILE A 29 9.12 -1.75 -18.59
CA ILE A 29 10.57 -1.64 -18.81
C ILE A 29 11.32 -2.21 -17.61
N GLY A 30 10.85 -1.90 -16.40
CA GLY A 30 11.53 -2.33 -15.20
C GLY A 30 10.89 -1.82 -13.92
N VAL A 31 11.51 -2.20 -12.81
CA VAL A 31 11.06 -1.85 -11.46
C VAL A 31 12.25 -1.28 -10.70
N HIS A 32 12.04 -0.11 -10.10
CA HIS A 32 12.94 0.43 -9.09
C HIS A 32 12.07 1.02 -8.00
N VAL A 33 11.93 0.27 -6.90
CA VAL A 33 11.03 0.61 -5.79
C VAL A 33 11.27 2.07 -5.39
N PRO A 34 10.21 2.90 -5.32
CA PRO A 34 8.80 2.52 -5.27
C PRO A 34 8.06 2.47 -6.61
N HIS A 35 8.75 2.53 -7.75
CA HIS A 35 8.12 2.70 -9.06
C HIS A 35 8.25 1.50 -10.01
N LEU A 36 7.18 1.25 -10.75
CA LEU A 36 7.13 0.47 -11.97
C LEU A 36 7.25 1.43 -13.16
N TYR A 37 8.13 1.14 -14.11
CA TYR A 37 8.36 2.01 -15.28
C TYR A 37 7.80 1.38 -16.55
N PHE A 38 6.95 2.13 -17.25
CA PHE A 38 6.31 1.70 -18.50
C PHE A 38 6.64 2.64 -19.65
N THR A 39 6.62 2.15 -20.89
CA THR A 39 6.53 3.02 -22.06
C THR A 39 5.15 3.68 -22.15
N LYS A 40 5.09 4.93 -22.62
CA LYS A 40 3.87 5.72 -22.82
C LYS A 40 3.35 5.54 -24.25
N LYS A 41 2.05 5.29 -24.40
CA LYS A 41 1.38 5.30 -25.71
C LYS A 41 1.23 6.74 -26.20
N MET A 42 1.63 6.99 -27.45
CA MET A 42 1.64 8.32 -28.07
C MET A 42 0.24 8.91 -28.30
N GLU A 43 -0.78 8.04 -28.40
CA GLU A 43 -2.15 8.42 -28.79
C GLU A 43 -3.05 8.75 -27.57
N PHE A 44 -2.52 8.67 -26.35
CA PHE A 44 -3.27 8.95 -25.13
C PHE A 44 -2.92 10.33 -24.59
N ASP A 45 -3.94 11.19 -24.48
CA ASP A 45 -3.87 12.44 -23.74
C ASP A 45 -3.68 12.19 -22.25
N GLU A 46 -3.05 13.15 -21.57
CA GLU A 46 -2.65 13.04 -20.16
C GLU A 46 -3.86 13.05 -19.23
N GLU A 47 -4.48 11.89 -19.01
CA GLU A 47 -5.30 11.70 -17.82
C GLU A 47 -4.41 11.53 -16.59
N GLU A 48 -4.64 12.36 -15.58
CA GLU A 48 -3.91 12.30 -14.31
C GLU A 48 -4.37 11.07 -13.53
N VAL A 49 -3.68 9.94 -13.74
CA VAL A 49 -3.93 8.71 -12.99
C VAL A 49 -3.17 8.78 -11.66
N ARG A 50 -3.89 8.64 -10.54
CA ARG A 50 -3.31 8.68 -9.19
C ARG A 50 -2.15 7.70 -9.05
N GLY A 51 -0.98 8.22 -8.69
CA GLY A 51 0.25 7.42 -8.54
C GLY A 51 1.00 7.17 -9.85
N GLU A 52 0.55 7.70 -10.99
CA GLU A 52 1.29 7.68 -12.26
C GLU A 52 1.86 9.08 -12.54
N LYS A 53 3.11 9.14 -12.98
CA LYS A 53 3.80 10.37 -13.38
C LYS A 53 4.45 10.16 -14.74
N SER A 54 4.21 11.06 -15.69
CA SER A 54 4.90 11.06 -16.97
C SER A 54 6.34 11.52 -16.77
N ILE A 55 7.31 10.76 -17.28
CA ILE A 55 8.72 11.12 -17.32
C ILE A 55 9.08 11.44 -18.77
N GLY A 56 9.10 12.73 -19.08
CA GLY A 56 9.23 13.20 -20.46
C GLY A 56 8.11 12.64 -21.35
N ARG A 57 8.44 12.41 -22.62
CA ARG A 57 7.47 12.03 -23.66
C ARG A 57 7.16 10.54 -23.72
N PHE A 58 8.07 9.68 -23.27
CA PHE A 58 8.06 8.26 -23.59
C PHE A 58 7.84 7.32 -22.40
N LEU A 59 7.88 7.83 -21.17
CA LEU A 59 7.89 7.01 -19.96
C LEU A 59 6.78 7.39 -18.99
N ILE A 60 6.24 6.39 -18.31
CA ILE A 60 5.35 6.53 -17.17
C ILE A 60 6.00 5.82 -15.98
N ALA A 61 6.17 6.54 -14.87
CA ALA A 61 6.50 5.95 -13.58
C ALA A 61 5.22 5.80 -12.77
N ARG A 62 4.91 4.56 -12.38
CA ARG A 62 3.77 4.24 -11.53
C ARG A 62 4.24 3.79 -10.16
N SER A 63 3.84 4.48 -9.12
CA SER A 63 4.07 4.07 -7.74
C SER A 63 3.38 2.73 -7.45
N LEU A 64 4.11 1.83 -6.80
CA LEU A 64 3.54 0.69 -6.11
C LEU A 64 2.49 1.19 -5.10
N ARG A 65 1.44 0.41 -4.90
CA ARG A 65 0.27 0.81 -4.12
C ARG A 65 0.64 1.20 -2.69
N GLU A 66 1.59 0.47 -2.12
CA GLU A 66 2.17 0.65 -0.80
C GLU A 66 2.83 2.02 -0.63
N PHE A 67 3.22 2.68 -1.72
CA PHE A 67 3.94 3.95 -1.70
C PHE A 67 3.15 5.15 -2.22
N SER A 68 1.88 4.96 -2.62
CA SER A 68 1.03 6.06 -3.12
C SER A 68 0.90 7.18 -2.07
N GLY A 69 1.49 8.35 -2.31
CA GLY A 69 1.50 9.48 -1.38
C GLY A 69 2.70 9.53 -0.42
N VAL A 70 3.57 8.51 -0.45
CA VAL A 70 4.83 8.44 0.30
C VAL A 70 6.01 8.02 -0.59
N GLU A 71 5.95 8.40 -1.86
CA GLU A 71 6.93 8.02 -2.90
C GLU A 71 8.35 8.50 -2.58
N ASN A 72 8.46 9.63 -1.89
CA ASN A 72 9.74 10.28 -1.60
C ASN A 72 10.33 9.85 -0.25
N CYS A 73 9.89 8.72 0.32
CA CYS A 73 10.46 8.21 1.56
C CYS A 73 11.93 7.80 1.39
N ASP A 74 12.67 7.86 2.51
CA ASP A 74 14.07 7.43 2.54
C ASP A 74 14.22 5.93 2.26
N GLU A 75 15.44 5.52 1.92
CA GLU A 75 15.75 4.13 1.55
C GLU A 75 15.45 3.15 2.68
N ALA A 76 15.69 3.54 3.93
CA ALA A 76 15.41 2.70 5.09
C ALA A 76 13.90 2.42 5.21
N THR A 77 13.07 3.46 5.16
CA THR A 77 11.62 3.40 5.17
C THR A 77 11.11 2.56 4.01
N ARG A 78 11.66 2.77 2.81
CA ARG A 78 11.30 2.01 1.62
C ARG A 78 11.57 0.51 1.77
N LYS A 79 12.75 0.16 2.27
CA LYS A 79 13.10 -1.23 2.57
C LYS A 79 12.17 -1.81 3.64
N GLY A 80 11.98 -1.08 4.75
CA GLY A 80 11.10 -1.52 5.84
C GLY A 80 9.66 -1.76 5.38
N MET A 81 9.13 -0.92 4.49
CA MET A 81 7.81 -1.10 3.90
C MET A 81 7.73 -2.33 2.99
N MET A 82 8.75 -2.60 2.17
CA MET A 82 8.78 -3.81 1.35
C MET A 82 8.91 -5.08 2.20
N ASP A 83 9.80 -5.07 3.21
CA ASP A 83 9.98 -6.17 4.16
C ASP A 83 8.68 -6.43 4.92
N PHE A 84 7.99 -5.37 5.37
CA PHE A 84 6.68 -5.47 5.98
C PHE A 84 5.66 -6.16 5.08
N CYS A 85 5.52 -5.71 3.84
CA CYS A 85 4.60 -6.31 2.88
C CYS A 85 4.93 -7.78 2.59
N TYR A 86 6.22 -8.12 2.51
CA TYR A 86 6.66 -9.50 2.38
C TYR A 86 6.24 -10.35 3.59
N TYR A 87 6.57 -9.92 4.81
CA TYR A 87 6.23 -10.66 6.02
C TYR A 87 4.72 -10.83 6.21
N LEU A 88 3.91 -9.82 5.83
CA LEU A 88 2.45 -9.94 5.82
C LEU A 88 1.95 -10.97 4.80
N SER A 89 2.61 -11.11 3.65
CA SER A 89 2.24 -12.07 2.60
C SER A 89 2.48 -13.52 3.04
N ILE A 90 3.49 -13.76 3.87
CA ILE A 90 3.80 -15.09 4.45
C ILE A 90 3.21 -15.30 5.84
N GLY A 91 2.37 -14.37 6.33
CA GLY A 91 1.68 -14.49 7.62
C GLY A 91 2.55 -14.28 8.87
N GLN A 92 3.77 -13.77 8.73
CA GLN A 92 4.70 -13.50 9.84
C GLN A 92 4.49 -12.07 10.39
N MET A 93 3.39 -11.87 11.13
CA MET A 93 3.01 -10.53 11.62
C MET A 93 4.06 -9.87 12.53
N ASP A 94 4.71 -10.63 13.42
CA ASP A 94 5.71 -10.08 14.34
C ASP A 94 6.94 -9.52 13.60
N GLU A 95 7.41 -10.25 12.58
CA GLU A 95 8.53 -9.80 11.74
C GLU A 95 8.13 -8.60 10.88
N ALA A 96 6.88 -8.57 10.39
CA ALA A 96 6.34 -7.41 9.72
C ALA A 96 6.45 -6.17 10.63
N PHE A 97 5.92 -6.22 11.86
CA PHE A 97 5.98 -5.07 12.76
C PHE A 97 7.39 -4.66 13.16
N LYS A 98 8.32 -5.61 13.30
CA LYS A 98 9.75 -5.31 13.51
C LYS A 98 10.33 -4.51 12.34
N ALA A 99 9.99 -4.87 11.11
CA ALA A 99 10.51 -4.24 9.89
C ALA A 99 10.15 -2.76 9.75
N ILE A 100 9.07 -2.29 10.40
CA ILE A 100 8.61 -0.90 10.29
C ILE A 100 8.66 -0.12 11.61
N ARG A 101 9.15 -0.73 12.70
CA ARG A 101 9.17 -0.12 14.04
C ARG A 101 9.90 1.23 14.10
N PHE A 102 10.89 1.45 13.22
CA PHE A 102 11.64 2.70 13.19
C PHE A 102 10.91 3.83 12.45
N ILE A 103 9.83 3.54 11.72
CA ILE A 103 9.07 4.54 10.97
C ILE A 103 8.30 5.42 11.94
N LYS A 104 8.60 6.71 11.93
CA LYS A 104 7.94 7.73 12.76
C LYS A 104 7.04 8.68 11.97
N SER A 105 7.07 8.59 10.65
CA SER A 105 6.34 9.50 9.77
C SER A 105 4.84 9.23 9.84
N GLU A 106 4.08 10.22 10.29
CA GLU A 106 2.62 10.14 10.41
C GLU A 106 1.95 9.89 9.05
N SER A 107 2.45 10.51 7.96
CA SER A 107 1.91 10.30 6.62
C SER A 107 2.07 8.87 6.10
N VAL A 108 3.14 8.18 6.51
CA VAL A 108 3.33 6.75 6.20
C VAL A 108 2.27 5.92 6.93
N TRP A 109 2.03 6.22 8.21
CA TRP A 109 1.02 5.51 8.99
C TRP A 109 -0.41 5.78 8.49
N GLU A 110 -0.73 7.01 8.11
CA GLU A 110 -2.00 7.38 7.47
C GLU A 110 -2.22 6.59 6.18
N HIS A 111 -1.21 6.53 5.32
CA HIS A 111 -1.29 5.77 4.08
C HIS A 111 -1.46 4.26 4.34
N MET A 112 -0.71 3.68 5.28
CA MET A 112 -0.85 2.28 5.66
C MET A 112 -2.23 1.96 6.26
N ALA A 113 -2.79 2.87 7.07
CA ALA A 113 -4.16 2.74 7.58
C ALA A 113 -5.18 2.75 6.45
N SER A 114 -5.05 3.68 5.51
CA SER A 114 -5.91 3.74 4.31
C SER A 114 -5.80 2.48 3.47
N MET A 115 -4.58 1.94 3.36
CA MET A 115 -4.35 0.70 2.62
C MET A 115 -4.99 -0.51 3.28
N SER A 116 -5.00 -0.55 4.61
CA SER A 116 -5.63 -1.61 5.41
C SER A 116 -7.13 -1.74 5.12
N VAL A 117 -7.82 -0.64 4.80
CA VAL A 117 -9.22 -0.65 4.35
C VAL A 117 -9.34 -1.37 3.00
N LYS A 118 -8.47 -1.05 2.04
CA LYS A 118 -8.54 -1.57 0.66
C LYS A 118 -8.15 -3.04 0.56
N THR A 119 -7.21 -3.48 1.40
CA THR A 119 -6.71 -4.86 1.45
C THR A 119 -7.41 -5.72 2.49
N ARG A 120 -8.30 -5.11 3.29
CA ARG A 120 -9.01 -5.72 4.43
C ARG A 120 -8.08 -6.30 5.51
N ARG A 121 -6.90 -5.70 5.67
CA ARG A 121 -5.91 -6.06 6.69
C ARG A 121 -6.14 -5.25 7.96
N LEU A 122 -7.21 -5.56 8.69
CA LEU A 122 -7.60 -4.83 9.91
C LEU A 122 -6.61 -5.00 11.07
N ASP A 123 -5.81 -6.06 11.05
CA ASP A 123 -4.64 -6.31 11.89
C ASP A 123 -3.62 -5.15 11.78
N VAL A 124 -3.34 -4.71 10.57
CA VAL A 124 -2.43 -3.60 10.29
C VAL A 124 -3.05 -2.27 10.71
N ALA A 125 -4.35 -2.08 10.44
CA ALA A 125 -5.06 -0.85 10.77
C ALA A 125 -4.94 -0.46 12.25
N ALA A 126 -5.11 -1.43 13.16
CA ALA A 126 -5.02 -1.20 14.60
C ALA A 126 -3.65 -0.62 15.01
N VAL A 127 -2.56 -1.12 14.40
CA VAL A 127 -1.21 -0.65 14.67
C VAL A 127 -0.97 0.74 14.07
N CYS A 128 -1.47 1.01 12.86
CA CYS A 128 -1.36 2.33 12.25
C CYS A 128 -2.08 3.39 13.09
N LEU A 129 -3.31 3.12 13.53
CA LEU A 129 -4.09 4.03 14.39
C LEU A 129 -3.37 4.35 15.70
N GLY A 130 -2.66 3.38 16.29
CA GLY A 130 -1.84 3.58 17.49
C GLY A 130 -0.67 4.54 17.24
N ASN A 131 0.06 4.36 16.12
CA ASN A 131 1.18 5.23 15.75
C ASN A 131 0.74 6.65 15.35
N MET A 132 -0.44 6.78 14.74
CA MET A 132 -1.10 8.06 14.42
C MET A 132 -1.74 8.73 15.65
N LYS A 133 -1.75 8.07 16.82
CA LYS A 133 -2.50 8.51 18.02
C LYS A 133 -3.98 8.76 17.74
N ASN A 134 -4.57 8.07 16.75
CA ASN A 134 -5.98 8.17 16.41
C ASN A 134 -6.81 7.29 17.36
N ILE A 135 -7.03 7.79 18.57
CA ILE A 135 -7.75 7.09 19.64
C ILE A 135 -9.21 6.83 19.25
N ARG A 136 -9.83 7.76 18.51
CA ARG A 136 -11.23 7.64 18.06
C ARG A 136 -11.38 6.47 17.09
N GLY A 137 -10.55 6.44 16.05
CA GLY A 137 -10.52 5.35 15.07
C GLY A 137 -10.20 4.00 15.70
N ALA A 138 -9.20 3.96 16.60
CA ALA A 138 -8.83 2.72 17.30
C ALA A 138 -9.99 2.18 18.15
N ARG A 139 -10.73 3.06 18.83
CA ARG A 139 -11.90 2.67 19.63
C ARG A 139 -13.07 2.22 18.76
N ALA A 140 -13.34 2.93 17.66
CA ALA A 140 -14.45 2.60 16.77
C ALA A 140 -14.23 1.23 16.11
N LEU A 141 -13.02 0.97 15.59
CA LEU A 141 -12.66 -0.32 15.01
C LEU A 141 -12.79 -1.46 16.04
N ARG A 142 -12.28 -1.27 17.25
CA ARG A 142 -12.38 -2.27 18.33
C ARG A 142 -13.84 -2.59 18.68
N LYS A 143 -14.70 -1.58 18.78
CA LYS A 143 -16.13 -1.79 19.07
C LYS A 143 -16.82 -2.59 17.98
N ALA A 144 -16.51 -2.33 16.70
CA ALA A 144 -17.08 -3.09 15.59
C ALA A 144 -16.62 -4.56 15.64
N GLN A 145 -15.36 -4.81 16.00
CA GLN A 145 -14.83 -6.16 16.20
C GLN A 145 -15.50 -6.88 17.38
N GLU A 146 -15.61 -6.22 18.54
CA GLU A 146 -16.26 -6.76 19.75
C GLU A 146 -17.75 -7.04 19.56
N ALA A 147 -18.44 -6.23 18.74
CA ALA A 147 -19.84 -6.45 18.38
C ALA A 147 -20.03 -7.61 17.38
N GLY A 148 -18.95 -8.22 16.87
CA GLY A 148 -19.03 -9.31 15.89
C GLY A 148 -19.51 -8.85 14.51
N GLU A 149 -19.31 -7.57 14.17
CA GLU A 149 -19.72 -7.02 12.88
C GLU A 149 -18.97 -7.68 11.73
N SER A 150 -19.57 -7.72 10.54
CA SER A 150 -18.91 -8.25 9.35
C SER A 150 -17.64 -7.47 9.00
N GLU A 151 -16.67 -8.13 8.35
CA GLU A 151 -15.42 -7.49 7.88
C GLU A 151 -15.70 -6.23 7.03
N ALA A 152 -16.74 -6.27 6.19
CA ALA A 152 -17.14 -5.13 5.38
C ALA A 152 -17.56 -3.92 6.23
N ILE A 153 -18.31 -4.15 7.31
CA ILE A 153 -18.72 -3.10 8.25
C ILE A 153 -17.50 -2.59 9.02
N GLN A 154 -16.61 -3.47 9.47
CA GLN A 154 -15.37 -3.07 10.14
C GLN A 154 -14.48 -2.21 9.24
N CYS A 155 -14.31 -2.57 7.97
CA CYS A 155 -13.63 -1.75 6.97
C CYS A 155 -14.33 -0.40 6.73
N ALA A 156 -15.67 -0.38 6.69
CA ALA A 156 -16.43 0.86 6.53
C ALA A 156 -16.25 1.81 7.73
N VAL A 157 -16.31 1.28 8.96
CA VAL A 157 -16.04 2.05 10.19
C VAL A 157 -14.63 2.64 10.15
N LEU A 158 -13.63 1.85 9.78
CA LEU A 158 -12.26 2.34 9.62
C LEU A 158 -12.17 3.44 8.54
N ALA A 159 -12.82 3.25 7.39
CA ALA A 159 -12.82 4.22 6.29
C ALA A 159 -13.40 5.59 6.72
N VAL A 160 -14.48 5.57 7.50
CA VAL A 160 -15.09 6.80 8.07
C VAL A 160 -14.09 7.52 8.99
N GLU A 161 -13.45 6.79 9.90
CA GLU A 161 -12.49 7.35 10.87
C GLU A 161 -11.19 7.85 10.22
N LEU A 162 -10.88 7.36 9.01
CA LEU A 162 -9.75 7.82 8.19
C LEU A 162 -10.15 8.90 7.16
N GLY A 163 -11.42 9.33 7.12
CA GLY A 163 -11.88 10.37 6.20
C GLY A 163 -11.85 9.95 4.72
N MET A 164 -12.12 8.68 4.43
CA MET A 164 -12.04 8.10 3.08
C MET A 164 -13.39 8.12 2.30
N LEU A 165 -14.30 9.03 2.65
CA LEU A 165 -15.63 9.18 2.05
C LEU A 165 -15.68 10.25 0.96
#